data_AF-A0A510PGA5-F1
#
_entry.id   AF-A0A510PGA5-F1
#
_cell.length_a   1.000
_cell.length_b   1.000
_cell.length_c   1.000
_cell.angle_alpha   90.00
_cell.angle_beta   90.00
_cell.angle_gamma   90.00
#
_symmetry.space_group_name_H-M   'P 1'
#
loop_
_entity.id
_entity.type
_entity.pdbx_description
1 polymer ?
#
loop_
_entity_poly.entity_id
_entity_poly.type
_entity_poly.pdbx_seq_one_letter_code
_entity_poly.pdbx_strand_id
1 'polypeptide(L)'
;MDQYPWLEVGEHTIGAKLPRLLVNSFDVRDTGIPTGADQRFVISSKNILEATQGFTNSAWLFIDIKSVGPRDDQDHTVMSHNQVSGDGTWENSQAGVRNSILQVIGARASHDFHASIPPIYVLSDGTIAPVVIIALKPVYQMLQANHSNIRNNGQPLERIDVACIPNGLLLTQNPNYLNTYRGILFPGKDDKSKDPRKLRVRVSFSLLKKIHPWRVESILVPYP
;
A
#
# COMPACT_ATOMS: atom_id res chain seq x y z
N MET A 1 13.73 -25.89 -11.15
CA MET A 1 13.20 -24.59 -10.69
C MET A 1 12.55 -24.87 -9.35
N ASP A 2 12.98 -24.18 -8.29
CA ASP A 2 12.58 -24.49 -6.90
C ASP A 2 11.48 -23.55 -6.37
N GLN A 3 11.11 -22.53 -7.14
CA GLN A 3 10.08 -21.54 -6.84
C GLN A 3 9.15 -21.35 -8.05
N TYR A 4 7.84 -21.29 -7.78
CA TYR A 4 6.81 -20.87 -8.71
C TYR A 4 6.44 -19.39 -8.45
N PRO A 5 6.23 -18.59 -9.51
CA PRO A 5 5.70 -17.24 -9.37
C PRO A 5 4.37 -17.24 -8.59
N TRP A 6 4.32 -16.47 -7.50
CA TRP A 6 3.17 -16.45 -6.57
C TRP A 6 2.34 -15.16 -6.65
N LEU A 7 2.69 -14.26 -7.57
CA LEU A 7 2.10 -12.93 -7.68
C LEU A 7 0.59 -13.01 -7.91
N GLU A 8 0.18 -13.65 -9.01
CA GLU A 8 -1.24 -13.80 -9.38
C GLU A 8 -2.04 -14.59 -8.34
N VAL A 9 -1.40 -15.54 -7.64
CA VAL A 9 -2.04 -16.29 -6.55
C VAL A 9 -2.46 -15.32 -5.45
N GLY A 10 -1.56 -14.44 -4.99
CA GLY A 10 -1.90 -13.44 -3.99
C GLY A 10 -2.97 -12.47 -4.48
N GLU A 11 -2.82 -11.94 -5.69
CA GLU A 11 -3.74 -10.96 -6.28
C GLU A 11 -5.17 -11.51 -6.41
N HIS A 12 -5.35 -12.73 -6.91
CA HIS A 12 -6.67 -13.29 -7.15
C HIS A 12 -7.28 -14.01 -5.94
N THR A 13 -6.48 -14.69 -5.12
CA THR A 13 -7.02 -15.44 -3.98
C THR A 13 -7.30 -14.55 -2.78
N ILE A 14 -6.53 -13.46 -2.62
CA ILE A 14 -6.68 -12.51 -1.52
C ILE A 14 -7.27 -11.22 -2.06
N GLY A 15 -6.55 -10.51 -2.94
CA GLY A 15 -6.91 -9.17 -3.41
C GLY A 15 -8.34 -9.09 -3.99
N ALA A 16 -8.64 -9.90 -5.00
CA ALA A 16 -9.94 -9.90 -5.67
C ALA A 16 -11.12 -10.33 -4.77
N LYS A 17 -10.85 -10.98 -3.62
CA LYS A 17 -11.91 -11.33 -2.66
C LYS A 17 -12.21 -10.18 -1.69
N LEU A 18 -11.30 -9.22 -1.48
CA LEU A 18 -11.44 -8.17 -0.48
C LEU A 18 -12.71 -7.34 -0.65
N PRO A 19 -13.06 -6.80 -1.83
CA PRO A 19 -14.27 -5.98 -1.96
C PRO A 19 -15.51 -6.76 -1.51
N ARG A 20 -15.62 -8.03 -1.92
CA ARG A 20 -16.72 -8.94 -1.58
C ARG A 20 -16.77 -9.29 -0.09
N LEU A 21 -15.66 -9.19 0.64
CA LEU A 21 -15.65 -9.41 2.10
C LEU A 21 -16.00 -8.11 2.84
N LEU A 22 -15.58 -6.96 2.31
CA LEU A 22 -15.80 -5.64 2.91
C LEU A 22 -17.26 -5.17 2.81
N VAL A 23 -18.05 -5.66 1.85
CA VAL A 23 -19.50 -5.34 1.78
C VAL A 23 -20.28 -5.73 3.05
N ASN A 24 -19.72 -6.60 3.89
CA ASN A 24 -20.32 -6.96 5.18
C ASN A 24 -20.24 -5.83 6.22
N SER A 25 -19.40 -4.82 5.99
CA SER A 25 -19.14 -3.74 6.94
C SER A 25 -19.20 -2.34 6.31
N PHE A 26 -19.13 -2.24 4.99
CA PHE A 26 -19.10 -0.99 4.25
C PHE A 26 -20.02 -1.06 3.04
N ASP A 27 -20.57 0.09 2.64
CA ASP A 27 -21.00 0.27 1.27
C ASP A 27 -19.75 0.42 0.39
N VAL A 28 -19.70 -0.29 -0.75
CA VAL A 28 -18.51 -0.40 -1.59
C VAL A 28 -18.86 0.04 -3.01
N ARG A 29 -18.21 1.11 -3.49
CA ARG A 29 -18.37 1.64 -4.85
C ARG A 29 -17.05 1.61 -5.61
N ASP A 30 -17.05 0.96 -6.77
CA ASP A 30 -15.98 1.11 -7.75
C ASP A 30 -16.30 2.30 -8.66
N THR A 31 -15.52 3.37 -8.52
CA THR A 31 -15.74 4.65 -9.22
C THR A 31 -14.84 4.83 -10.45
N GLY A 32 -13.94 3.88 -10.73
CA GLY A 32 -13.03 3.92 -11.88
C GLY A 32 -11.97 5.03 -11.83
N ILE A 33 -10.70 4.67 -11.95
CA ILE A 33 -9.59 5.63 -12.09
C ILE A 33 -8.53 5.03 -13.03
N PRO A 34 -7.90 5.83 -13.93
CA PRO A 34 -6.99 5.29 -14.94
C PRO A 34 -5.70 4.68 -14.38
N THR A 35 -5.32 5.00 -13.14
CA THR A 35 -4.07 4.53 -12.53
C THR A 35 -4.23 4.33 -11.02
N GLY A 36 -3.51 3.36 -10.45
CA GLY A 36 -3.35 3.25 -9.00
C GLY A 36 -2.89 1.86 -8.56
N ALA A 37 -3.22 1.50 -7.32
CA ALA A 37 -2.96 0.18 -6.72
C ALA A 37 -3.85 -0.95 -7.27
N ASP A 38 -3.55 -2.21 -7.01
CA ASP A 38 -4.29 -3.37 -7.57
C ASP A 38 -5.80 -3.33 -7.31
N GLN A 39 -6.21 -2.94 -6.10
CA GLN A 39 -7.61 -2.79 -5.72
C GLN A 39 -7.89 -1.34 -5.31
N ARG A 40 -8.96 -0.76 -5.87
CA ARG A 40 -9.32 0.64 -5.65
C ARG A 40 -10.84 0.78 -5.63
N PHE A 41 -11.38 1.21 -4.51
CA PHE A 41 -12.81 1.43 -4.38
C PHE A 41 -13.07 2.39 -3.22
N VAL A 42 -14.18 3.10 -3.32
CA VAL A 42 -14.68 3.93 -2.23
C VAL A 42 -15.44 3.03 -1.27
N ILE A 43 -15.14 3.17 0.01
CA ILE A 43 -15.91 2.59 1.10
C ILE A 43 -16.66 3.69 1.83
N SER A 44 -17.88 3.39 2.27
CA SER A 44 -18.66 4.30 3.11
C SER A 44 -19.30 3.57 4.29
N SER A 45 -19.31 4.18 5.47
CA SER A 45 -20.02 3.65 6.64
C SER A 45 -20.28 4.71 7.71
N LYS A 46 -21.21 4.43 8.63
CA LYS A 46 -21.45 5.29 9.81
C LYS A 46 -20.21 5.39 10.70
N ASN A 47 -19.44 4.32 10.81
CA ASN A 47 -18.22 4.30 11.62
C ASN A 47 -17.16 5.27 11.09
N ILE A 48 -17.07 5.46 9.75
CA ILE A 48 -16.17 6.47 9.17
C ILE A 48 -16.67 7.89 9.52
N LEU A 49 -17.98 8.11 9.48
CA LEU A 49 -18.57 9.39 9.87
C LEU A 49 -18.26 9.73 11.34
N GLU A 50 -18.43 8.75 12.22
CA GLU A 50 -18.10 8.90 13.64
C GLU A 50 -16.60 9.14 13.87
N ALA A 51 -15.74 8.33 13.23
CA ALA A 51 -14.29 8.44 13.36
C ALA A 51 -13.74 9.79 12.85
N THR A 52 -14.41 10.40 11.86
CA THR A 52 -14.04 11.70 11.30
C THR A 52 -14.83 12.86 11.91
N GLN A 53 -15.59 12.61 12.99
CA GLN A 53 -16.40 13.62 13.70
C GLN A 53 -17.34 14.39 12.76
N GLY A 54 -17.96 13.68 11.82
CA GLY A 54 -18.94 14.25 10.89
C GLY A 54 -18.35 14.81 9.60
N PHE A 55 -17.03 14.81 9.41
CA PHE A 55 -16.41 15.38 8.20
C PHE A 55 -16.75 14.60 6.92
N THR A 56 -16.65 13.27 6.96
CA THR A 56 -17.04 12.41 5.83
C THR A 56 -17.44 11.03 6.34
N ASN A 57 -18.34 10.36 5.63
CA ASN A 57 -18.64 8.95 5.87
C ASN A 57 -17.84 8.02 4.94
N SER A 58 -16.92 8.55 4.13
CA SER A 58 -16.30 7.84 3.02
C SER A 58 -14.77 7.90 3.04
N ALA A 59 -14.14 6.86 2.52
CA ALA A 59 -12.71 6.82 2.26
C ALA A 59 -12.44 6.10 0.93
N TRP A 60 -11.40 6.50 0.21
CA TRP A 60 -10.98 5.77 -0.99
C TRP A 60 -9.84 4.83 -0.62
N LEU A 61 -10.12 3.52 -0.62
CA LEU A 61 -9.10 2.52 -0.36
C LEU A 61 -8.25 2.30 -1.60
N PHE A 62 -6.94 2.34 -1.42
CA PHE A 62 -5.93 1.90 -2.38
C PHE A 62 -5.19 0.74 -1.74
N ILE A 63 -5.46 -0.49 -2.18
CA ILE A 63 -4.86 -1.70 -1.63
C ILE A 63 -3.99 -2.34 -2.70
N ASP A 64 -2.72 -2.53 -2.36
CA ASP A 64 -1.73 -3.15 -3.25
C ASP A 64 -1.25 -4.48 -2.69
N ILE A 65 -1.20 -5.52 -3.52
CA ILE A 65 -0.85 -6.88 -3.12
C ILE A 65 0.62 -7.14 -3.43
N LYS A 66 1.37 -7.51 -2.39
CA LYS A 66 2.84 -7.60 -2.42
C LYS A 66 3.31 -8.98 -1.98
N SER A 67 3.02 -10.00 -2.80
CA SER A 67 3.38 -11.37 -2.47
C SER A 67 4.89 -11.60 -2.46
N VAL A 68 5.41 -12.21 -1.39
CA VAL A 68 6.84 -12.54 -1.25
C VAL A 68 7.06 -13.92 -0.66
N GLY A 69 8.18 -14.54 -1.05
CA GLY A 69 8.68 -15.77 -0.43
C GLY A 69 9.78 -15.50 0.58
N PRO A 70 10.33 -16.54 1.22
CA PRO A 70 11.31 -16.39 2.31
C PRO A 70 12.61 -15.68 1.89
N ARG A 71 12.92 -15.64 0.59
CA ARG A 71 14.11 -14.96 0.06
C ARG A 71 13.96 -13.44 -0.05
N ASP A 72 12.73 -12.95 -0.11
CA ASP A 72 12.40 -11.52 -0.29
C ASP A 72 11.51 -10.99 0.86
N ASP A 73 11.28 -11.78 1.90
CA ASP A 73 10.53 -11.39 3.08
C ASP A 73 11.33 -10.40 3.97
N GLN A 74 11.27 -9.13 3.58
CA GLN A 74 11.95 -8.03 4.27
C GLN A 74 10.94 -7.18 5.04
N ASP A 75 11.38 -6.49 6.11
CA ASP A 75 10.55 -5.59 6.94
C ASP A 75 10.22 -4.25 6.24
N HIS A 76 9.79 -4.35 4.98
CA HIS A 76 9.33 -3.24 4.16
C HIS A 76 8.49 -3.75 2.98
N THR A 77 7.88 -2.81 2.27
CA THR A 77 7.28 -3.04 0.95
C THR A 77 7.83 -2.06 -0.09
N VAL A 78 7.80 -2.42 -1.37
CA VAL A 78 8.22 -1.56 -2.48
C VAL A 78 6.97 -0.96 -3.15
N MET A 79 6.89 0.36 -3.20
CA MET A 79 5.75 1.12 -3.75
C MET A 79 6.19 1.94 -4.97
N SER A 80 5.37 1.95 -6.02
CA SER A 80 5.54 2.82 -7.18
C SER A 80 4.90 4.19 -6.99
N HIS A 81 5.20 5.12 -7.90
CA HIS A 81 4.65 6.48 -7.90
C HIS A 81 3.11 6.52 -7.84
N ASN A 82 2.43 5.56 -8.48
CA ASN A 82 0.98 5.39 -8.47
C ASN A 82 0.46 4.59 -7.28
N GLN A 83 1.26 4.40 -6.22
CA GLN A 83 0.88 3.67 -5.00
C GLN A 83 1.14 4.50 -3.72
N VAL A 84 1.60 5.74 -3.86
CA VAL A 84 1.87 6.67 -2.77
C VAL A 84 1.21 8.02 -3.12
N SER A 85 0.63 8.69 -2.12
CA SER A 85 0.07 10.02 -2.29
C SER A 85 1.03 11.13 -1.86
N GLY A 86 0.89 12.30 -2.50
CA GLY A 86 1.58 13.53 -2.14
C GLY A 86 0.67 14.55 -1.44
N ASP A 87 1.11 15.79 -1.38
CA ASP A 87 0.42 16.90 -0.72
C ASP A 87 -0.83 17.39 -1.44
N GLY A 88 -0.98 17.10 -2.73
CA GLY A 88 -2.18 17.41 -3.51
C GLY A 88 -2.44 18.90 -3.67
N THR A 89 -1.40 19.70 -3.87
CA THR A 89 -1.52 21.12 -4.19
C THR A 89 -2.41 21.34 -5.42
N TRP A 90 -3.41 22.19 -5.28
CA TRP A 90 -4.29 22.59 -6.38
C TRP A 90 -4.38 24.11 -6.42
N GLU A 91 -3.49 24.72 -7.22
CA GLU A 91 -3.30 26.18 -7.24
C GLU A 91 -4.50 26.92 -7.83
N ASN A 92 -5.12 26.35 -8.88
CA ASN A 92 -6.29 26.92 -9.54
C ASN A 92 -7.09 25.84 -10.28
N SER A 93 -8.35 26.14 -10.58
CA SER A 93 -9.29 25.21 -11.21
C SER A 93 -8.87 24.66 -12.57
N GLN A 94 -7.93 25.29 -13.27
CA GLN A 94 -7.46 24.88 -14.61
C GLN A 94 -6.21 23.99 -14.57
N ALA A 95 -5.43 24.01 -13.49
CA ALA A 95 -4.12 23.34 -13.43
C ALA A 95 -4.18 21.84 -13.06
N GLY A 96 -5.29 21.40 -12.46
CA GLY A 96 -5.43 20.10 -11.83
C GLY A 96 -4.63 19.96 -10.53
N VAL A 97 -4.80 18.83 -9.84
CA VAL A 97 -4.07 18.52 -8.61
C VAL A 97 -2.65 18.06 -8.95
N ARG A 98 -1.66 18.59 -8.23
CA ARG A 98 -0.25 18.24 -8.36
C ARG A 98 0.34 17.87 -7.02
N ASN A 99 1.39 17.06 -7.04
CA ASN A 99 2.15 16.73 -5.84
C ASN A 99 3.53 17.35 -5.92
N SER A 100 3.99 17.90 -4.80
CA SER A 100 5.39 18.27 -4.61
C SER A 100 6.29 17.02 -4.66
N ILE A 101 7.55 17.22 -5.06
CA ILE A 101 8.56 16.16 -5.09
C ILE A 101 8.86 15.72 -3.66
N LEU A 102 8.74 14.42 -3.39
CA LEU A 102 9.10 13.84 -2.09
C LEU A 102 10.58 13.48 -2.09
N GLN A 103 11.28 13.85 -1.01
CA GLN A 103 12.67 13.44 -0.81
C GLN A 103 12.72 12.08 -0.12
N VAL A 104 13.23 11.08 -0.84
CA VAL A 104 13.43 9.72 -0.32
C VAL A 104 14.87 9.58 0.14
N ILE A 105 15.07 9.28 1.43
CA ILE A 105 16.40 9.27 2.05
C ILE A 105 16.62 7.94 2.74
N GLY A 106 17.64 7.19 2.29
CA GLY A 106 18.13 5.98 2.96
C GLY A 106 19.53 6.19 3.52
N ALA A 107 20.06 5.15 4.16
CA ALA A 107 21.38 5.22 4.81
C ALA A 107 22.55 5.46 3.84
N ARG A 108 22.40 5.11 2.56
CA ARG A 108 23.49 5.15 1.55
C ARG A 108 23.15 5.92 0.28
N ALA A 109 21.89 6.29 0.09
CA ALA A 109 21.40 6.89 -1.14
C ALA A 109 20.13 7.71 -0.87
N SER A 110 19.85 8.64 -1.76
CA SER A 110 18.60 9.38 -1.82
C SER A 110 18.17 9.56 -3.28
N HIS A 111 16.89 9.80 -3.48
CA HIS A 111 16.37 10.23 -4.78
C HIS A 111 15.07 11.02 -4.62
N ASP A 112 14.74 11.77 -5.66
CA ASP A 112 13.43 12.39 -5.83
C ASP A 112 12.39 11.32 -6.11
N PHE A 113 11.23 11.45 -5.49
CA PHE A 113 10.10 10.56 -5.71
C PHE A 113 8.85 11.35 -6.07
N HIS A 114 8.29 11.03 -7.22
CA HIS A 114 7.18 11.75 -7.83
C HIS A 114 5.87 11.00 -7.55
N ALA A 115 5.35 11.13 -6.33
CA ALA A 115 4.04 10.56 -5.98
C ALA A 115 2.94 11.07 -6.93
N SER A 116 2.08 10.18 -7.43
CA SER A 116 1.05 10.55 -8.42
C SER A 116 -0.38 10.49 -7.89
N ILE A 117 -0.60 10.00 -6.67
CA ILE A 117 -1.94 9.97 -6.06
C ILE A 117 -2.16 11.27 -5.27
N PRO A 118 -3.31 11.95 -5.37
CA PRO A 118 -3.68 13.01 -4.43
C PRO A 118 -3.99 12.41 -3.04
N PRO A 119 -3.91 13.20 -1.96
CA PRO A 119 -4.21 12.70 -0.62
C PRO A 119 -5.71 12.55 -0.34
N ILE A 120 -6.56 13.22 -1.12
CA ILE A 120 -8.02 13.27 -0.99
C ILE A 120 -8.61 13.38 -2.41
N TYR A 121 -9.73 12.70 -2.66
CA TYR A 121 -10.56 12.91 -3.84
C TYR A 121 -11.90 13.54 -3.46
N VAL A 122 -12.45 14.35 -4.36
CA VAL A 122 -13.84 14.82 -4.31
C VAL A 122 -14.53 14.33 -5.57
N LEU A 123 -15.59 13.55 -5.42
CA LEU A 123 -16.34 12.96 -6.53
C LEU A 123 -17.39 13.93 -7.08
N SER A 124 -17.93 13.62 -8.26
CA SER A 124 -18.95 14.45 -8.93
C SER A 124 -20.27 14.55 -8.18
N ASP A 125 -20.56 13.61 -7.29
CA ASP A 125 -21.72 13.63 -6.38
C ASP A 125 -21.43 14.36 -5.06
N GLY A 126 -20.25 14.97 -4.93
CA GLY A 126 -19.82 15.70 -3.73
C GLY A 126 -19.22 14.81 -2.64
N THR A 127 -19.08 13.49 -2.85
CA THR A 127 -18.39 12.63 -1.87
C THR A 127 -16.94 13.06 -1.68
N ILE A 128 -16.57 13.39 -0.44
CA ILE A 128 -15.19 13.67 -0.02
C ILE A 128 -14.57 12.36 0.48
N ALA A 129 -13.58 11.84 -0.23
CA ALA A 129 -12.95 10.56 0.06
C ALA A 129 -11.43 10.73 0.27
N PRO A 130 -10.98 10.89 1.53
CA PRO A 130 -9.56 10.80 1.87
C PRO A 130 -8.99 9.45 1.42
N VAL A 131 -7.77 9.47 0.88
CA VAL A 131 -7.10 8.26 0.41
C VAL A 131 -6.49 7.50 1.57
N VAL A 132 -6.83 6.22 1.67
CA VAL A 132 -6.22 5.27 2.62
C VAL A 132 -5.41 4.26 1.82
N ILE A 133 -4.11 4.18 2.10
CA ILE A 133 -3.16 3.36 1.36
C ILE A 133 -2.77 2.15 2.20
N ILE A 134 -3.10 0.96 1.71
CA ILE A 134 -2.78 -0.32 2.34
C ILE A 134 -1.84 -1.11 1.43
N ALA A 135 -0.71 -1.55 1.97
CA ALA A 135 0.05 -2.63 1.36
C ALA A 135 -0.33 -3.93 2.06
N LEU A 136 -0.91 -4.86 1.32
CA LEU A 136 -1.21 -6.20 1.78
C LEU A 136 -0.12 -7.13 1.28
N LYS A 137 0.66 -7.72 2.18
CA LYS A 137 1.85 -8.49 1.84
C LYS A 137 1.66 -9.96 2.27
N PRO A 138 1.10 -10.81 1.39
CA PRO A 138 1.07 -12.25 1.61
C PRO A 138 2.49 -12.81 1.60
N VAL A 139 2.86 -13.53 2.65
CA VAL A 139 4.15 -14.22 2.76
C VAL A 139 3.90 -15.72 2.68
N TYR A 140 4.54 -16.37 1.71
CA TYR A 140 4.43 -17.81 1.49
C TYR A 140 5.73 -18.53 1.87
N GLN A 141 5.63 -19.80 2.25
CA GLN A 141 6.79 -20.66 2.53
C GLN A 141 7.31 -21.32 1.26
N MET A 142 8.52 -21.86 1.28
CA MET A 142 9.00 -22.78 0.25
C MET A 142 9.19 -24.15 0.87
N LEU A 143 8.22 -25.06 0.67
CA LEU A 143 8.34 -26.43 1.16
C LEU A 143 9.37 -27.18 0.31
N GLN A 144 10.36 -27.78 0.96
CA GLN A 144 11.34 -28.63 0.28
C GLN A 144 10.69 -29.94 -0.17
N ALA A 145 10.97 -30.35 -1.39
CA ALA A 145 10.63 -31.70 -1.83
C ALA A 145 11.49 -32.70 -1.05
N ASN A 146 10.92 -33.35 -0.02
CA ASN A 146 11.62 -34.43 0.65
C ASN A 146 11.83 -35.59 -0.34
N HIS A 147 13.06 -36.12 -0.38
CA HIS A 147 13.44 -37.32 -1.12
C HIS A 147 12.82 -38.56 -0.45
N SER A 148 11.50 -38.77 -0.60
CA SER A 148 10.78 -40.05 -0.51
C SER A 148 9.28 -39.79 -0.27
N ASN A 149 8.45 -40.20 -1.23
CA ASN A 149 7.02 -40.55 -1.13
C ASN A 149 6.02 -39.65 -0.36
N ILE A 150 6.38 -38.45 0.08
CA ILE A 150 5.44 -37.47 0.63
C ILE A 150 5.40 -36.28 -0.33
N ARG A 151 4.22 -36.02 -0.92
CA ARG A 151 3.95 -34.80 -1.70
C ARG A 151 3.88 -33.56 -0.79
N ASN A 152 4.96 -33.27 -0.06
CA ASN A 152 5.16 -32.00 0.65
C ASN A 152 5.87 -31.02 -0.30
N ASN A 153 5.25 -30.72 -1.43
CA ASN A 153 5.71 -29.73 -2.39
C ASN A 153 4.70 -28.59 -2.48
N GLY A 154 5.17 -27.33 -2.41
CA GLY A 154 4.28 -26.19 -2.56
C GLY A 154 4.79 -24.92 -1.90
N GLN A 155 4.01 -23.85 -2.05
CA GLN A 155 4.28 -22.55 -1.44
C GLN A 155 3.06 -22.08 -0.62
N PRO A 156 2.74 -22.76 0.49
CA PRO A 156 1.59 -22.43 1.33
C PRO A 156 1.73 -21.01 1.89
N LEU A 157 0.59 -20.35 2.08
CA LEU A 157 0.54 -19.06 2.77
C LEU A 157 0.91 -19.25 4.25
N GLU A 158 1.89 -18.48 4.73
CA GLU A 158 2.35 -18.48 6.12
C GLU A 158 1.67 -17.38 6.93
N ARG A 159 1.66 -16.17 6.39
CA ARG A 159 1.07 -15.00 7.03
C ARG A 159 0.70 -13.94 6.01
N ILE A 160 -0.07 -12.97 6.45
CA ILE A 160 -0.36 -11.75 5.71
C ILE A 160 0.04 -10.57 6.58
N ASP A 161 1.00 -9.77 6.12
CA ASP A 161 1.31 -8.48 6.75
C ASP A 161 0.40 -7.40 6.12
N VAL A 162 -0.31 -6.64 6.96
CA VAL A 162 -1.19 -5.54 6.57
C VAL A 162 -0.53 -4.24 7.01
N ALA A 163 -0.10 -3.40 6.06
CA ALA A 163 0.56 -2.13 6.37
C ALA A 163 -0.29 -0.93 5.92
N CYS A 164 -0.70 -0.08 6.87
CA CYS A 164 -1.38 1.19 6.62
C CYS A 164 -0.37 2.35 6.52
N ILE A 165 -0.18 2.83 5.29
CA ILE A 165 0.79 3.85 4.94
C ILE A 165 0.12 5.23 5.07
N PRO A 166 0.73 6.20 5.79
CA PRO A 166 0.18 7.54 5.88
C PRO A 166 0.00 8.15 4.49
N ASN A 167 -1.12 8.84 4.25
CA ASN A 167 -1.30 9.59 3.00
C ASN A 167 -0.33 10.78 2.92
N GLY A 168 -0.26 11.43 1.77
CA GLY A 168 0.73 12.47 1.52
C GLY A 168 0.60 13.70 2.42
N LEU A 169 -0.59 14.03 2.95
CA LEU A 169 -0.74 15.10 3.95
C LEU A 169 -0.03 14.74 5.26
N LEU A 170 -0.19 13.50 5.74
CA LEU A 170 0.50 13.03 6.94
C LEU A 170 2.01 12.88 6.72
N LEU A 171 2.42 12.47 5.51
CA LEU A 171 3.83 12.33 5.15
C LEU A 171 4.54 13.68 5.07
N THR A 172 3.91 14.69 4.48
CA THR A 172 4.60 15.94 4.08
C THR A 172 4.21 17.18 4.89
N GLN A 173 2.96 17.27 5.36
CA GLN A 173 2.43 18.50 5.95
C GLN A 173 2.38 18.43 7.47
N ASN A 174 1.48 17.61 8.02
CA ASN A 174 1.26 17.50 9.45
C ASN A 174 0.88 16.05 9.81
N PRO A 175 1.64 15.35 10.66
CA PRO A 175 2.79 15.82 11.45
C PRO A 175 4.14 15.77 10.69
N ASN A 176 4.12 15.66 9.37
CA ASN A 176 5.32 15.56 8.52
C ASN A 176 6.19 14.34 8.91
N TYR A 177 5.65 13.15 8.68
CA TYR A 177 6.34 11.91 9.02
C TYR A 177 7.63 11.70 8.23
N LEU A 178 7.80 12.29 7.05
CA LEU A 178 9.07 12.21 6.31
C LEU A 178 10.21 12.89 7.08
N ASN A 179 9.91 14.02 7.74
CA ASN A 179 10.89 14.70 8.58
C ASN A 179 11.07 14.00 9.93
N THR A 180 9.97 13.63 10.59
CA THR A 180 9.99 13.09 11.96
C THR A 180 10.53 11.66 12.02
N TYR A 181 10.26 10.84 11.00
CA TYR A 181 10.68 9.44 10.90
C TYR A 181 11.55 9.25 9.66
N ARG A 182 12.73 9.86 9.64
CA ARG A 182 13.67 9.76 8.51
C ARG A 182 13.92 8.30 8.12
N GLY A 183 13.85 8.02 6.83
CA GLY A 183 13.96 6.67 6.29
C GLY A 183 12.66 5.87 6.29
N ILE A 184 11.52 6.45 6.69
CA ILE A 184 10.21 5.81 6.50
C ILE A 184 9.98 5.49 5.02
N LEU A 185 10.39 6.41 4.16
CA LEU A 185 10.56 6.21 2.73
C LEU A 185 12.06 6.16 2.42
N PHE A 186 12.53 5.08 1.79
CA PHE A 186 13.93 4.91 1.43
C PHE A 186 14.11 4.27 0.04
N PRO A 187 15.27 4.42 -0.63
CA PRO A 187 15.42 4.00 -2.01
C PRO A 187 15.14 2.51 -2.28
N GLY A 188 14.43 2.26 -3.39
CA GLY A 188 14.19 0.91 -3.92
C GLY A 188 15.41 0.30 -4.62
N LYS A 189 15.21 -0.89 -5.24
CA LYS A 189 16.22 -1.57 -6.09
C LYS A 189 16.06 -1.20 -7.57
N ASP A 190 15.56 -0.01 -7.88
CA ASP A 190 15.41 0.37 -9.29
C ASP A 190 16.77 0.57 -9.97
N ASP A 191 16.86 0.13 -11.21
CA ASP A 191 18.04 0.31 -12.06
C ASP A 191 18.25 1.80 -12.37
N LYS A 192 19.50 2.22 -12.51
CA LYS A 192 19.92 3.55 -12.94
C LYS A 192 19.36 3.94 -14.31
N SER A 193 19.03 2.96 -15.15
CA SER A 193 18.42 3.19 -16.47
C SER A 193 16.93 3.58 -16.43
N LYS A 194 16.29 3.50 -15.25
CA LYS A 194 14.86 3.77 -15.12
C LYS A 194 14.57 5.27 -15.15
N ASP A 195 13.44 5.65 -15.75
CA ASP A 195 12.95 7.03 -15.74
C ASP A 195 12.91 7.55 -14.28
N PRO A 196 13.62 8.65 -13.95
CA PRO A 196 13.66 9.23 -12.61
C PRO A 196 12.27 9.49 -12.02
N ARG A 197 11.28 9.80 -12.87
CA ARG A 197 9.89 10.06 -12.46
C ARG A 197 9.12 8.81 -12.06
N LYS A 198 9.64 7.63 -12.41
CA LYS A 198 9.01 6.33 -12.16
C LYS A 198 9.78 5.48 -11.16
N LEU A 199 10.78 6.06 -10.48
CA LEU A 199 11.51 5.40 -9.41
C LEU A 199 10.53 4.97 -8.30
N ARG A 200 10.73 3.75 -7.80
CA ARG A 200 9.99 3.15 -6.71
C ARG A 200 10.69 3.43 -5.39
N VAL A 201 9.89 3.52 -4.35
CA VAL A 201 10.34 3.73 -2.99
C VAL A 201 10.07 2.48 -2.17
N ARG A 202 10.81 2.30 -1.07
CA ARG A 202 10.46 1.33 -0.04
C ARG A 202 9.84 2.02 1.16
N VAL A 203 8.87 1.37 1.77
CA VAL A 203 8.22 1.84 3.01
C VAL A 203 8.61 0.94 4.17
N SER A 204 9.24 1.51 5.19
CA SER A 204 9.76 0.78 6.35
C SER A 204 8.64 0.38 7.33
N PHE A 205 8.45 -0.92 7.55
CA PHE A 205 7.43 -1.42 8.48
C PHE A 205 7.79 -1.14 9.93
N SER A 206 9.05 -1.33 10.33
CA SER A 206 9.52 -0.94 11.66
C SER A 206 9.26 0.53 11.99
N LEU A 207 9.45 1.46 11.03
CA LEU A 207 9.16 2.89 11.26
C LEU A 207 7.66 3.18 11.27
N LEU A 208 6.86 2.49 10.46
CA LEU A 208 5.39 2.58 10.56
C LEU A 208 4.91 2.17 11.95
N LYS A 209 5.41 1.06 12.50
CA LYS A 209 5.09 0.59 13.86
C LYS A 209 5.51 1.59 14.94
N LYS A 210 6.59 2.35 14.72
CA LYS A 210 7.00 3.44 15.63
C LYS A 210 6.08 4.66 15.59
N ILE A 211 5.49 4.99 14.44
CA ILE A 211 4.45 6.02 14.38
C ILE A 211 3.24 5.58 15.19
N HIS A 212 2.75 4.37 14.95
CA HIS A 212 1.73 3.73 15.77
C HIS A 212 1.71 2.20 15.52
N PRO A 213 1.61 1.34 16.55
CA PRO A 213 1.65 -0.11 16.40
C PRO A 213 0.66 -0.70 15.37
N TRP A 214 -0.60 -0.25 15.37
CA TRP A 214 -1.64 -0.72 14.42
C TRP A 214 -1.31 -0.48 12.94
N ARG A 215 -0.33 0.37 12.62
CA ARG A 215 0.01 0.65 11.21
C ARG A 215 0.58 -0.56 10.49
N VAL A 216 1.08 -1.56 11.21
CA VAL A 216 1.48 -2.84 10.62
C VAL A 216 1.03 -3.97 11.52
N GLU A 217 0.13 -4.80 11.01
CA GLU A 217 -0.33 -6.02 11.69
C GLU A 217 0.02 -7.26 10.87
N SER A 218 0.28 -8.37 11.55
CA SER A 218 0.58 -9.65 10.91
C SER A 218 -0.50 -10.66 11.30
N ILE A 219 -1.17 -11.21 10.30
CA ILE A 219 -2.17 -12.26 10.46
C ILE A 219 -1.48 -13.59 10.14
N LEU A 220 -1.24 -14.41 11.16
CA LEU A 220 -0.68 -15.74 10.97
C LEU A 220 -1.74 -16.66 10.37
N VAL A 221 -1.34 -17.43 9.35
CA VAL A 221 -2.20 -18.44 8.73
C VAL A 221 -1.77 -19.80 9.29
N PRO A 222 -2.63 -20.48 10.08
CA PRO A 222 -2.30 -21.79 10.58
C PRO A 222 -2.09 -22.74 9.40
N TYR A 223 -0.96 -23.46 9.42
CA TYR A 223 -0.72 -24.53 8.47
C TYR A 223 -1.71 -25.68 8.78
N PRO A 224 -2.49 -26.16 7.81
CA PRO A 224 -3.41 -27.27 8.02
C PRO A 224 -2.71 -28.58 8.35
#